data_AF-A0ABD0C0S8-F1
#
_entry.id   AF-A0ABD0C0S8-F1
#
_cell.length_a   1.000
_cell.length_b   1.000
_cell.length_c   1.000
_cell.angle_alpha   90.00
_cell.angle_beta   90.00
_cell.angle_gamma   90.00
#
_symmetry.space_group_name_H-M   'P 1'
#
loop_
_entity.id
_entity.type
_entity.pdbx_description
1 polymer ?
#
loop_
_entity_poly.entity_id
_entity_poly.type
_entity_poly.pdbx_seq_one_letter_code
_entity_poly.pdbx_strand_id
1 'polypeptide(L)' 'MVCDTIPLSDEIKALPNVRTFTLSGMLAEALRRISNEEAISAKIEH' A
#
# COMPACT_ATOMS: atom_id res chain seq x y z
N MET A 1 6.54 11.91 0.56
CA MET A 1 5.70 10.76 0.96
C MET A 1 6.03 9.60 0.04
N VAL A 2 6.13 8.38 0.57
CA VAL A 2 6.53 7.18 -0.18
C VAL A 2 5.66 6.00 0.24
N CYS A 3 5.47 5.01 -0.64
CA CYS A 3 4.76 3.77 -0.31
C CYS A 3 5.74 2.70 0.20
N ASP A 4 5.26 1.76 1.01
CA ASP A 4 6.04 0.64 1.56
C ASP A 4 6.30 -0.51 0.57
N THR A 5 6.22 -0.25 -0.74
CA THR A 5 6.49 -1.26 -1.79
C THR A 5 7.95 -1.65 -1.88
N ILE A 6 8.86 -0.80 -1.42
CA ILE A 6 10.30 -1.03 -1.38
C ILE A 6 10.78 -0.71 0.04
N PRO A 7 11.53 -1.61 0.71
CA PRO A 7 12.05 -1.36 2.04
C PRO A 7 13.04 -0.19 2.01
N LEU A 8 12.76 0.84 2.80
CA LEU A 8 13.63 2.00 2.95
C LEU A 8 14.85 1.64 3.80
N SER A 9 16.01 2.22 3.46
CA SER A 9 17.19 2.19 4.31
C SER A 9 16.96 2.97 5.61
N ASP A 10 17.68 2.60 6.67
CA ASP A 10 17.48 3.23 7.99
C ASP A 10 17.86 4.72 8.01
N GLU A 11 18.79 5.13 7.14
CA GLU A 11 19.14 6.54 6.90
C GLU A 11 17.94 7.37 6.42
N ILE A 12 17.13 6.80 5.52
CA ILE A 12 15.94 7.46 4.97
C ILE A 12 14.80 7.47 6.00
N LYS A 13 14.68 6.42 6.83
CA LYS A 13 13.67 6.36 7.91
C LYS A 13 13.93 7.39 9.02
N ALA A 14 15.18 7.79 9.23
CA ALA A 14 15.56 8.78 10.23
C ALA A 14 15.23 10.23 9.83
N LEU A 15 14.90 10.47 8.55
CA LEU A 15 14.59 11.80 8.05
C LEU A 15 13.17 12.24 8.47
N PRO A 16 13.00 13.39 9.16
CA PRO A 16 11.71 13.82 9.70
C PRO A 16 10.69 14.25 8.63
N ASN A 17 11.14 14.47 7.39
CA ASN A 17 10.30 14.84 6.25
C ASN A 17 9.83 13.64 5.40
N VAL A 18 10.21 12.42 5.78
CA VAL A 18 9.79 11.19 5.08
C VAL A 18 8.60 10.58 5.82
N ARG A 19 7.45 10.50 5.15
CA ARG A 19 6.24 9.80 5.60
C ARG A 19 5.99 8.60 4.69
N THR A 20 5.90 7.41 5.28
CA THR A 20 5.59 6.16 4.58
C THR A 20 4.10 5.84 4.71
N PHE A 21 3.45 5.51 3.59
CA PHE A 21 2.09 4.98 3.56
C PHE A 21 2.13 3.48 3.33
N THR A 22 1.31 2.74 4.08
CA THR A 22 1.20 1.29 3.88
C THR A 22 0.14 0.94 2.85
N LEU A 23 0.55 0.18 1.82
CA LEU A 23 -0.36 -0.39 0.82
C LEU A 23 -0.92 -1.75 1.27
N SER A 24 -0.49 -2.28 2.41
CA SER A 24 -0.92 -3.59 2.92
C SER A 24 -2.44 -3.75 3.00
N GLY A 25 -3.17 -2.71 3.44
CA GLY A 25 -4.63 -2.72 3.49
C GLY A 25 -5.30 -2.81 2.11
N MET A 26 -4.75 -2.11 1.11
CA MET A 26 -5.24 -2.16 -0.27
C MET A 26 -4.96 -3.52 -0.91
N LEU A 27 -3.77 -4.07 -0.68
CA LEU A 27 -3.37 -5.39 -1.16
C LEU A 27 -4.19 -6.50 -0.51
N ALA A 28 -4.47 -6.42 0.79
CA ALA A 28 -5.33 -7.36 1.50
C ALA A 28 -6.75 -7.39 0.93
N GLU A 29 -7.31 -6.22 0.63
CA GLU A 29 -8.64 -6.12 0.00
C GLU A 29 -8.64 -6.63 -1.45
N ALA A 30 -7.58 -6.36 -2.21
CA ALA A 30 -7.42 -6.92 -3.56
C ALA A 30 -7.35 -8.45 -3.52
N LEU A 31 -6.59 -9.03 -2.59
CA LEU A 31 -6.50 -10.48 -2.39
C LEU A 31 -7.82 -11.08 -1.94
N ARG A 32 -8.56 -10.43 -1.03
CA ARG A 32 -9.90 -10.87 -0.60
C ARG A 32 -10.87 -10.94 -1.78
N ARG A 33 -10.83 -9.94 -2.67
CA ARG A 33 -11.67 -9.88 -3.87
C ARG A 33 -11.31 -10.96 -4.88
N ILE A 34 -10.02 -11.16 -5.14
CA ILE A 34 -9.54 -12.25 -6.00
C ILE A 34 -10.02 -13.60 -5.46
N SER A 35 -9.93 -13.81 -4.15
CA SER A 35 -10.40 -15.03 -3.49
C SER A 35 -11.91 -15.24 -3.58
N ASN A 36 -12.70 -14.18 -3.77
CA ASN A 36 -14.16 -14.22 -3.85
C ASN A 36 -14.68 -14.05 -5.28
N GLU A 37 -13.79 -14.03 -6.29
CA GLU A 37 -14.12 -13.72 -7.69
C GLU A 37 -14.82 -12.35 -7.88
N GLU A 38 -14.58 -11.40 -6.98
CA GLU A 38 -15.13 -10.05 -7.04
C GLU A 38 -14.30 -9.15 -7.97
N ALA A 39 -14.97 -8.27 -8.73
CA ALA A 39 -14.29 -7.32 -9.60
C ALA A 39 -13.46 -6.29 -8.79
N ILE A 40 -12.18 -6.16 -9.17
CA ILE A 40 -11.23 -5.24 -8.52
C ILE A 40 -11.44 -3.78 -8.98
N SER A 41 -12.09 -3.58 -10.14
CA SER A 41 -12.26 -2.27 -10.80
C SER A 41 -13.15 -1.28 -10.05
N ALA A 42 -13.96 -1.70 -9.08
CA ALA A 42 -14.97 -0.87 -8.44
C ALA A 42 -14.46 0.02 -7.27
N LYS A 43 -13.17 -0.03 -6.91
CA LYS A 43 -12.65 0.68 -5.72
C LYS A 43 -11.38 1.51 -5.92
N ILE A 44 -10.98 1.77 -7.17
CA ILE A 44 -9.96 2.78 -7.46
C ILE A 44 -10.66 4.11 -7.77
N GLU A 45 -11.56 4.54 -6.89
CA GLU A 45 -12.16 5.88 -6.93
C GLU A 45 -12.13 6.44 -5.51
N HIS A 46 -11.48 7.61 -5.39
CA HIS A 46 -11.14 8.39 -4.20
C HIS A 46 -9.78 8.11 -3.54
#